data_AF-A0A4P9ZA77-F1
#
_entry.id   AF-A0A4P9ZA77-F1
#
_cell.length_a   1.000
_cell.length_b   1.000
_cell.length_c   1.000
_cell.angle_alpha   90.00
_cell.angle_beta   90.00
_cell.angle_gamma   90.00
#
_symmetry.space_group_name_H-M   'P 1'
#
loop_
_entity.id
_entity.type
_entity.pdbx_description
1 polymer ?
#
loop_
_entity_poly.entity_id
_entity_poly.type
_entity_poly.pdbx_seq_one_letter_code
_entity_poly.pdbx_strand_id
1 'polypeptide(L)'
;MSDFNPLQSEQELSAAKIDVPQGAEWRFEVPYKTIVTLTVTNGVAEIFGTELPNDVPLRFTGCKYAVYAPLVGGCTLTYTTSLNRDNASTSSESAE
;
A
#
# COMPACT_ATOMS: atom_id res chain seq x y z
N MET A 1 1.02 25.75 35.23
CA MET A 1 0.58 26.14 33.88
C MET A 1 0.91 24.98 32.97
N SER A 2 -0.11 24.33 32.44
CA SER A 2 -0.02 23.15 31.58
C SER A 2 0.38 23.57 30.18
N ASP A 3 1.59 23.22 29.76
CA ASP A 3 2.08 23.42 28.40
C ASP A 3 1.21 22.61 27.43
N PHE A 4 0.43 23.34 26.66
CA PHE A 4 -0.30 22.86 25.50
C PHE A 4 0.75 22.49 24.44
N ASN A 5 0.83 21.22 24.05
CA ASN A 5 1.74 20.74 23.01
C ASN A 5 0.96 20.59 21.68
N PRO A 6 1.03 21.55 20.74
CA PRO A 6 0.15 21.58 19.56
C PRO A 6 0.69 20.81 18.34
N LEU A 7 1.58 19.83 18.50
CA LEU A 7 2.30 19.21 17.36
C LEU A 7 2.02 17.72 17.09
N GLN A 8 0.97 17.14 17.66
CA GLN A 8 0.51 15.81 17.21
C GLN A 8 -0.60 15.96 16.18
N SER A 9 -0.22 16.35 14.97
CA SER A 9 -1.07 16.22 13.79
C SER A 9 -0.27 15.66 12.63
N GLU A 10 0.53 14.63 12.92
CA GLU A 10 0.88 13.67 11.89
C GLU A 10 -0.36 12.81 11.69
N GLN A 11 -1.06 13.02 10.57
CA GLN A 11 -2.10 12.10 10.11
C GLN A 11 -1.44 10.73 9.98
N GLU A 12 -1.53 9.93 11.03
CA GLU A 12 -1.17 8.53 11.03
C GLU A 12 -2.13 7.85 10.04
N LEU A 13 -1.64 7.64 8.82
CA LEU A 13 -2.32 6.80 7.84
C LEU A 13 -2.36 5.42 8.47
N SER A 14 -3.49 5.09 9.11
CA SER A 14 -3.67 3.84 9.84
C SER A 14 -3.32 2.68 8.91
N ALA A 15 -2.21 2.00 9.21
CA ALA A 15 -1.75 0.88 8.43
C ALA A 15 -2.78 -0.26 8.57
N ALA A 16 -3.43 -0.60 7.46
CA ALA A 16 -4.37 -1.68 7.42
C ALA A 16 -3.61 -3.00 7.33
N LYS A 17 -3.99 -3.97 8.18
CA LYS A 17 -3.43 -5.32 8.18
C LYS A 17 -4.33 -6.26 7.39
N ILE A 18 -3.74 -7.07 6.53
CA ILE A 18 -4.41 -8.14 5.78
C ILE A 18 -3.68 -9.45 6.04
N ASP A 19 -4.46 -10.46 6.42
CA ASP A 19 -4.00 -11.84 6.53
C ASP A 19 -4.51 -12.62 5.33
N VAL A 20 -3.59 -13.12 4.50
CA VAL A 20 -3.89 -13.91 3.31
C VAL A 20 -3.64 -15.38 3.64
N PRO A 21 -4.67 -16.23 3.66
CA PRO A 21 -4.50 -17.65 3.96
C PRO A 21 -3.73 -18.35 2.82
N GLN A 22 -3.15 -19.50 3.14
CA GLN A 22 -2.45 -20.33 2.16
C GLN A 22 -3.33 -20.62 0.94
N GLY A 23 -2.76 -20.47 -0.26
CA GLY A 23 -3.45 -20.76 -1.52
C GLY A 23 -4.51 -19.73 -1.90
N ALA A 24 -4.59 -18.62 -1.18
CA ALA A 24 -5.48 -17.51 -1.52
C ALA A 24 -4.69 -16.32 -2.06
N GLU A 25 -5.42 -15.44 -2.75
CA GLU A 25 -4.90 -14.18 -3.28
C GLU A 25 -5.73 -13.00 -2.76
N TRP A 26 -5.04 -11.92 -2.44
CA TRP A 26 -5.63 -10.63 -2.16
C TRP A 26 -5.48 -9.71 -3.37
N ARG A 27 -6.60 -9.33 -3.97
CA ARG A 27 -6.64 -8.47 -5.16
C ARG A 27 -6.94 -7.04 -4.77
N PHE A 28 -6.15 -6.11 -5.30
CA PHE A 28 -6.36 -4.68 -5.09
C PHE A 28 -6.13 -3.87 -6.37
N GLU A 29 -6.81 -2.73 -6.43
CA GLU A 29 -6.70 -1.76 -7.51
C GLU A 29 -6.27 -0.42 -6.93
N VAL A 30 -5.22 0.16 -7.51
CA VAL A 30 -4.66 1.44 -7.09
C VAL A 30 -4.93 2.49 -8.16
N PRO A 31 -5.74 3.52 -7.88
CA PRO A 31 -5.92 4.66 -8.78
C PRO A 31 -4.62 5.43 -8.99
N TYR A 32 -4.42 6.05 -10.16
CA TYR A 32 -3.21 6.86 -10.47
C TYR A 32 -2.92 8.01 -9.47
N LYS A 33 -3.97 8.56 -8.87
CA LYS A 33 -3.88 9.65 -7.87
C LYS A 33 -3.58 9.13 -6.45
N THR A 34 -3.39 7.83 -6.27
CA THR A 34 -3.14 7.20 -4.97
C THR A 34 -1.89 6.35 -5.05
N ILE A 35 -1.12 6.34 -3.97
CA ILE A 35 0.03 5.46 -3.78
C ILE A 35 -0.31 4.53 -2.64
N VAL A 36 -0.27 3.23 -2.91
CA VAL A 36 -0.34 2.19 -1.88
C VAL A 36 1.07 1.79 -1.52
N THR A 37 1.44 1.91 -0.26
CA THR A 37 2.68 1.37 0.27
C THR A 37 2.36 0.08 1.01
N LEU A 38 2.83 -1.05 0.51
CA LEU A 38 2.58 -2.38 1.04
C LEU A 38 3.87 -2.97 1.60
N THR A 39 3.81 -3.57 2.77
CA THR A 39 4.92 -4.26 3.42
C THR A 39 4.47 -5.64 3.84
N VAL A 40 5.21 -6.68 3.44
CA VAL A 40 4.98 -8.04 3.95
C VAL A 40 5.66 -8.15 5.30
N THR A 41 4.89 -8.44 6.35
CA THR A 41 5.38 -8.51 7.73
C THR A 41 5.63 -9.94 8.21
N ASN A 42 4.97 -10.91 7.58
CA ASN A 42 5.13 -12.32 7.91
C ASN A 42 4.77 -13.21 6.72
N GLY A 43 5.42 -14.37 6.64
CA GLY A 43 5.19 -15.38 5.61
C GLY A 43 5.91 -15.08 4.30
N VAL A 44 5.37 -15.67 3.23
CA VAL A 44 5.86 -15.48 1.85
C VAL A 44 4.68 -15.05 1.00
N ALA A 45 4.86 -13.93 0.32
CA ALA A 45 3.90 -13.35 -0.59
C ALA A 45 4.53 -13.21 -1.96
N GLU A 46 3.76 -13.44 -3.03
CA GLU A 46 4.23 -13.25 -4.40
C GLU A 46 3.23 -12.44 -5.23
N ILE A 47 3.74 -11.71 -6.22
CA ILE A 47 2.94 -11.08 -7.27
C ILE A 47 3.35 -11.72 -8.59
N PHE A 48 2.43 -12.43 -9.24
CA PHE A 48 2.66 -13.11 -10.54
C PHE A 48 3.95 -13.96 -10.58
N GLY A 49 4.21 -14.77 -9.54
CA GLY A 49 5.40 -15.62 -9.45
C GLY A 49 6.68 -14.90 -9.05
N THR A 50 6.63 -13.60 -8.74
CA THR A 50 7.76 -12.86 -8.14
C THR A 50 7.55 -12.73 -6.64
N GLU A 51 8.44 -13.36 -5.87
CA GLU A 51 8.42 -13.27 -4.40
C GLU A 51 8.71 -11.85 -3.93
N LEU A 52 7.94 -11.39 -2.95
CA LEU A 52 8.09 -10.07 -2.33
C LEU A 52 9.04 -10.15 -1.13
N PRO A 53 9.93 -9.17 -0.96
CA PRO A 53 10.79 -9.09 0.21
C PRO A 53 10.00 -8.75 1.48
N ASN A 54 10.33 -9.42 2.58
CA ASN A 54 9.78 -9.14 3.90
C ASN A 54 10.38 -7.85 4.48
N ASP A 55 9.56 -7.10 5.23
CA ASP A 55 9.89 -5.84 5.91
C ASP A 55 10.38 -4.72 4.97
N VAL A 56 10.14 -4.88 3.66
CA VAL A 56 10.48 -3.88 2.64
C VAL A 56 9.20 -3.20 2.14
N PRO A 57 9.08 -1.87 2.26
CA PRO A 57 7.93 -1.15 1.76
C PRO A 57 7.97 -1.03 0.23
N LEU A 58 6.93 -1.57 -0.42
CA LEU A 58 6.73 -1.53 -1.86
C LEU A 58 5.65 -0.51 -2.21
N ARG A 59 5.94 0.36 -3.18
CA ARG A 59 5.02 1.43 -3.60
C ARG A 59 4.36 1.08 -4.93
N PHE A 60 3.04 1.14 -4.94
CA PHE A 60 2.19 0.85 -6.08
C PHE A 60 1.34 2.07 -6.42
N THR A 61 1.19 2.37 -7.71
CA THR A 61 0.33 3.44 -8.22
C THR A 61 -0.19 3.07 -9.62
N GLY A 62 -1.44 3.40 -9.91
CA GLY A 62 -2.02 3.20 -11.24
C GLY A 62 -2.03 1.75 -11.74
N CYS A 63 -2.15 0.76 -10.84
CA CYS A 63 -2.04 -0.66 -11.18
C CYS A 63 -3.12 -1.52 -10.51
N LYS A 64 -3.33 -2.71 -11.07
CA LYS A 64 -4.20 -3.76 -10.52
C LYS A 64 -3.36 -5.00 -10.29
N TYR A 65 -3.18 -5.39 -9.03
CA TYR A 65 -2.35 -6.52 -8.66
C TYR A 65 -3.06 -7.50 -7.72
N ALA A 66 -2.52 -8.71 -7.69
CA ALA A 66 -2.94 -9.78 -6.80
C ALA A 66 -1.70 -10.25 -6.03
N VAL A 67 -1.79 -10.23 -4.70
CA VAL A 67 -0.79 -10.80 -3.82
C VAL A 67 -1.25 -12.20 -3.45
N TYR A 68 -0.48 -13.20 -3.84
CA TYR A 68 -0.75 -14.61 -3.59
C TYR A 68 0.12 -15.14 -2.45
N ALA A 69 -0.44 -16.03 -1.63
CA ALA A 69 0.27 -16.70 -0.53
C ALA A 69 0.52 -18.18 -0.88
N PRO A 70 1.66 -18.52 -1.51
CA PRO A 70 1.90 -19.87 -2.02
C PRO A 70 2.23 -20.89 -0.93
N LEU A 71 2.85 -20.47 0.18
CA LEU A 71 3.42 -21.37 1.19
C LEU A 71 2.43 -21.72 2.31
N VAL A 72 2.69 -22.88 2.92
CA VAL A 72 2.08 -23.33 4.17
C VAL A 72 2.31 -22.29 5.27
N GLY A 73 1.21 -21.77 5.84
CA GLY A 73 1.23 -20.69 6.83
C GLY A 73 0.62 -19.37 6.36
N GLY A 74 0.38 -19.21 5.05
CA GLY A 74 -0.15 -17.97 4.49
C GLY A 74 0.85 -16.81 4.59
N CYS A 75 0.36 -15.58 4.44
CA CYS A 75 1.16 -14.38 4.66
C CYS A 75 0.35 -13.27 5.32
N THR A 76 1.07 -12.37 5.98
CA THR A 76 0.51 -11.18 6.60
C THR A 76 1.18 -9.96 6.01
N LEU A 77 0.38 -9.05 5.49
CA LEU A 77 0.84 -7.81 4.91
C LEU A 77 0.15 -6.62 5.56
N THR A 78 0.86 -5.51 5.61
CA THR A 78 0.31 -4.21 6.01
C THR A 78 0.36 -3.28 4.81
N TYR A 79 -0.64 -2.42 4.67
CA TYR A 79 -0.62 -1.40 3.65
C TYR A 79 -1.11 -0.05 4.17
N THR A 80 -0.56 1.01 3.60
CA THR A 80 -1.00 2.39 3.80
C THR A 80 -1.33 3.00 2.46
N THR A 81 -2.22 3.99 2.44
CA THR A 81 -2.60 4.70 1.21
C THR A 81 -2.29 6.17 1.38
N SER A 82 -1.73 6.80 0.34
CA SER A 82 -1.40 8.22 0.35
C SER A 82 -1.77 8.83 -0.99
N LEU A 83 -2.09 10.12 -1.02
CA LEU A 83 -2.35 10.82 -2.28
C LEU A 83 -1.06 11.03 -3.06
N ASN A 84 -1.09 10.72 -4.35
CA ASN A 84 0.00 10.99 -5.29
C ASN A 84 -0.03 12.47 -5.68
N ARG A 85 0.65 13.33 -4.91
CA ARG A 85 0.63 14.80 -5.11
C ARG A 85 1.37 15.25 -6.38
N ASP A 86 2.33 14.47 -6.87
CA ASP A 86 3.04 14.75 -8.12
C ASP A 86 2.13 14.69 -9.36
N ASN A 87 0.98 14.01 -9.28
CA ASN A 87 0.03 13.87 -10.38
C ASN A 87 -1.19 14.83 -10.26
N ALA A 88 -1.11 15.83 -9.38
CA ALA A 88 -2.20 16.76 -9.10
C ALA A 88 -2.28 17.98 -10.05
N SER A 89 -1.31 18.17 -10.95
CA SER A 89 -1.19 19.41 -11.73
C SER A 89 -0.88 19.19 -13.21
N THR A 90 -1.82 18.66 -14.00
CA THR A 90 -1.98 19.09 -15.41
C THR A 90 -3.41 18.81 -15.87
N SER A 91 -4.29 19.78 -15.70
CA SER A 91 -5.56 19.86 -16.45
C SER A 91 -5.80 21.33 -16.75
N SER A 92 -4.98 21.85 -17.67
CA SER A 92 -5.29 23.10 -18.37
C SER A 92 -5.49 22.71 -19.82
N GLU A 93 -6.75 22.50 -20.19
CA GLU A 93 -7.19 22.41 -21.57
C GLU A 93 -7.02 23.81 -22.19
N SER A 94 -6.04 23.96 -23.07
CA SER A 94 -5.91 25.15 -23.93
C SER A 94 -6.28 24.75 -25.34
N ALA A 95 -7.53 25.02 -25.72
CA ALA A 95 -7.97 25.02 -27.10
C ALA A 95 -7.62 26.39 -27.70
N GLU A 96 -6.76 26.41 -28.72
CA GLU A 96 -6.63 27.51 -29.67
C GLU A 96 -6.42 26.94 -31.08
#